data_AF-A0A318TUX4-F1
#
_entry.id   AF-A0A318TUX4-F1
#
_cell.length_a   1.000
_cell.length_b   1.000
_cell.length_c   1.000
_cell.angle_alpha   90.00
_cell.angle_beta   90.00
_cell.angle_gamma   90.00
#
_symmetry.space_group_name_H-M   'P 1'
#
loop_
_entity.id
_entity.type
_entity.pdbx_description
1 polymer ?
#
loop_
_entity_poly.entity_id
_entity_poly.type
_entity_poly.pdbx_seq_one_letter_code
_entity_poly.pdbx_strand_id
1 'polypeptide(L)' 'MSKRKRSSSIEKKLKEGLGQITGIDYKPWIKIQDIPSLGSSTRLKGTKVPRQRQ' A
#
# COMPACT_ATOMS: atom_id res chain seq x y z
N MET A 1 22.88 6.70 -0.57
CA MET A 1 21.46 6.65 -0.14
C MET A 1 21.34 5.82 1.13
N SER A 2 20.85 6.38 2.23
CA SER A 2 20.68 5.64 3.49
C SER A 2 19.66 4.51 3.30
N LYS A 3 20.03 3.28 3.68
CA LYS A 3 19.11 2.13 3.62
C LYS A 3 18.00 2.35 4.66
N ARG A 4 16.75 2.57 4.21
CA ARG A 4 15.59 2.65 5.12
C ARG A 4 15.40 1.31 5.83
N LYS A 5 15.32 1.33 7.17
CA LYS A 5 14.85 0.16 7.92
C LYS A 5 13.38 -0.11 7.60
N ARG A 6 13.08 -1.28 7.01
CA ARG A 6 11.73 -1.74 6.64
C ARG A 6 11.02 -2.49 7.78
N SER A 7 11.20 -2.07 9.03
CA SER A 7 10.48 -2.68 10.15
C SER A 7 9.13 -1.96 10.34
N SER A 8 8.11 -2.35 9.57
CA SER A 8 6.74 -1.89 9.81
C SER A 8 6.10 -2.79 10.88
N SER A 9 5.88 -2.27 12.09
CA SER A 9 5.15 -3.01 13.14
C SER A 9 3.73 -3.31 12.67
N ILE A 10 3.35 -4.59 12.72
CA ILE A 10 2.00 -5.08 12.34
C ILE A 10 0.90 -4.37 13.15
N GLU A 11 1.18 -4.07 14.42
CA GLU A 11 0.27 -3.33 15.30
C GLU A 11 -0.08 -1.93 14.78
N LYS A 12 0.89 -1.22 14.19
CA LYS A 12 0.63 0.09 13.57
C LYS A 12 -0.28 -0.05 12.36
N LYS A 13 -0.07 -1.11 11.56
CA LYS A 13 -0.89 -1.42 10.39
C LYS A 13 -2.34 -1.74 10.75
N LEU A 14 -2.54 -2.49 11.84
CA LEU A 14 -3.85 -2.77 12.41
C LEU A 14 -4.53 -1.51 12.95
N LYS A 15 -3.79 -0.65 13.66
CA LYS A 15 -4.31 0.62 14.19
C LYS A 15 -4.72 1.61 13.08
N GLU A 16 -4.04 1.58 11.94
CA GLU A 16 -4.36 2.42 10.78
C GLU A 16 -5.59 1.95 9.98
N GLY A 17 -6.17 0.80 10.33
CA GLY A 17 -7.35 0.26 9.65
C GLY A 17 -7.07 -0.09 8.18
N LEU A 18 -5.84 -0.50 7.86
CA LEU A 18 -5.53 -1.08 6.56
C LEU A 18 -6.49 -2.26 6.31
N GLY A 19 -6.77 -2.63 5.06
CA GLY A 19 -7.50 -3.85 4.71
C GLY A 19 -8.97 -3.96 5.11
N GLN A 20 -9.51 -3.07 5.94
CA GLN A 20 -10.84 -3.21 6.56
C GLN A 20 -11.98 -2.55 5.76
N ILE A 21 -11.70 -1.47 5.04
CA ILE A 21 -12.73 -0.67 4.35
C ILE A 21 -12.89 -1.14 2.90
N THR A 22 -14.07 -1.01 2.31
CA THR A 22 -14.30 -1.32 0.88
C THR A 22 -14.47 -0.06 0.04
N GLY A 23 -14.18 -0.16 -1.26
CA GLY A 23 -14.40 0.94 -2.21
C GLY A 23 -13.27 1.97 -2.28
N ILE A 24 -13.63 3.26 -2.23
CA ILE A 24 -12.73 4.39 -2.49
C ILE A 24 -11.69 4.54 -1.37
N ASP A 25 -12.11 4.31 -0.13
CA ASP A 25 -11.28 4.50 1.06
C ASP A 25 -10.46 3.25 1.45
N TYR A 26 -10.46 2.22 0.59
CA TYR A 26 -9.66 1.02 0.83
C TYR A 26 -8.16 1.36 0.83
N LYS A 27 -7.52 1.08 1.96
CA LYS A 27 -6.07 1.16 2.12
C LYS A 27 -5.44 -0.24 2.05
N PRO A 28 -4.60 -0.54 1.04
CA PRO A 28 -4.00 -1.86 0.87
C PRO A 28 -2.90 -2.14 1.90
N TRP A 29 -2.70 -3.43 2.22
CA TRP A 29 -1.67 -3.89 3.18
C TRP A 29 -0.23 -3.74 2.69
N ILE A 30 -0.09 -3.86 1.37
CA ILE A 30 1.16 -3.77 0.62
C ILE A 30 1.05 -2.52 -0.24
N LYS A 31 2.00 -1.60 -0.09
CA LYS A 31 2.13 -0.43 -0.95
C LYS A 31 3.21 -0.68 -1.97
N ILE A 32 3.27 0.16 -3.01
CA ILE A 32 4.31 0.09 -4.03
C ILE A 32 5.73 0.19 -3.44
N GLN A 33 5.87 0.90 -2.32
CA GLN A 33 7.15 1.07 -1.60
C GLN A 33 7.67 -0.23 -0.97
N ASP A 34 6.80 -1.23 -0.80
CA ASP A 34 7.11 -2.54 -0.24
C ASP A 34 7.55 -3.54 -1.32
N ILE A 35 7.41 -3.20 -2.61
CA ILE A 35 7.80 -4.07 -3.73
C ILE A 35 9.34 -4.13 -3.82
N PRO A 36 9.93 -5.33 -3.95
CA PRO A 36 11.38 -5.49 -4.10
C PRO A 36 11.86 -4.88 -5.41
N SER A 37 13.14 -4.50 -5.46
CA SER A 37 13.75 -3.81 -6.62
C SER A 37 13.73 -4.61 -7.92
N LEU A 38 13.51 -5.93 -7.86
CA LEU A 38 13.34 -6.80 -9.03
C LEU A 38 11.90 -6.78 -9.59
N GLY A 39 10.94 -6.20 -8.86
CA GLY A 39 9.53 -6.15 -9.25
C GLY A 39 9.15 -4.82 -9.91
N SER A 40 8.33 -4.89 -10.96
CA SER A 40 7.70 -3.71 -11.56
C SER A 40 6.44 -3.31 -10.78
N SER A 41 6.20 -2.01 -10.64
CA SER A 41 5.04 -1.46 -9.95
C SER A 41 4.33 -0.42 -10.81
N THR A 42 3.01 -0.36 -10.74
CA THR A 42 2.21 0.56 -11.58
C THR A 42 1.10 1.23 -10.79
N ARG A 43 0.97 2.56 -10.92
CA ARG A 43 -0.09 3.37 -10.31
C ARG A 43 -1.22 3.65 -11.29
N LEU A 44 -2.02 2.63 -11.59
CA LEU A 44 -3.21 2.81 -12.42
C LEU A 44 -4.38 3.38 -11.60
N LYS A 45 -5.14 4.29 -12.22
CA LYS A 45 -6.44 4.75 -11.71
C LYS A 45 -7.50 3.73 -12.10
N GLY A 46 -8.30 3.29 -11.14
CA GLY A 46 -9.39 2.35 -11.42
C GLY A 46 -10.56 3.04 -12.12
N THR A 47 -11.16 2.37 -13.11
CA THR A 47 -12.42 2.80 -13.74
C THR A 47 -13.62 2.47 -12.84
N LYS A 48 -13.63 1.28 -12.22
CA LYS A 48 -14.71 0.81 -11.33
C LYS A 48 -14.71 1.50 -9.97
N VAL A 49 -13.53 1.82 -9.46
CA VAL A 49 -13.36 2.58 -8.22
C VAL A 49 -12.40 3.70 -8.54
N PRO A 50 -12.81 4.99 -8.44
CA PRO A 50 -11.99 6.14 -8.84
C PRO A 50 -10.86 6.41 -7.84
N ARG A 51 -10.03 5.40 -7.58
CA ARG A 51 -8.86 5.46 -6.71
C ARG A 51 -7.60 5.12 -7.50
N GLN A 52 -6.49 5.74 -7.11
CA GLN A 52 -5.18 5.38 -7.64
C GLN A 52 -4.57 4.27 -6.78
N ARG A 53 -4.00 3.24 -7.41
CA ARG A 53 -3.27 2.19 -6.69
C ARG A 53 -2.05 2.80 -5.97
N GLN A 54 -1.87 2.45 -4.69
CA GLN A 54 -0.89 3.02 -3.76
C GLN A 54 0.35 2.16 -3.59
#